data_AF-A0A523QYB5-F1
#
_entry.id   AF-A0A523QYB5-F1
#
_cell.length_a   1.000
_cell.length_b   1.000
_cell.length_c   1.000
_cell.angle_alpha   90.00
_cell.angle_beta   90.00
_cell.angle_gamma   90.00
#
_symmetry.space_group_name_H-M   'P 1'
#
loop_
_entity.id
_entity.type
_entity.pdbx_description
1 polymer ?
#
loop_
_entity_poly.entity_id
_entity_poly.type
_entity_poly.pdbx_seq_one_letter_code
_entity_poly.pdbx_strand_id
1 'polypeptide(L)'
;MFWLKRGDNYTVLFVDPKGTEHTSAMRKVDGYEELFIENGKGKIFNHNGFRVKVRLLLRTLDAAKAPEKYKPYWFDNIEKMMEEM
;
A
#
# COMPACT_ATOMS: atom_id res chain seq x y z
N MET A 1 5.28 -8.31 5.35
CA MET A 1 3.98 -8.55 4.68
C MET A 1 2.99 -8.99 5.73
N PHE A 2 1.83 -8.35 5.78
CA PHE A 2 0.76 -8.61 6.75
C PHE A 2 -0.52 -9.04 6.04
N TRP A 3 -1.30 -9.88 6.69
CA TRP A 3 -2.57 -10.40 6.18
C TRP A 3 -3.65 -10.05 7.17
N LEU A 4 -4.59 -9.20 6.75
CA LEU A 4 -5.64 -8.67 7.59
C LEU A 4 -6.98 -9.17 7.08
N LYS A 5 -7.83 -9.65 7.98
CA LYS A 5 -9.17 -10.14 7.65
C LYS A 5 -10.22 -9.34 8.41
N ARG A 6 -11.23 -8.85 7.70
CA ARG A 6 -12.43 -8.22 8.27
C ARG A 6 -13.67 -8.77 7.57
N GLY A 7 -14.34 -9.72 8.24
CA GLY A 7 -15.41 -10.51 7.61
C GLY A 7 -14.87 -11.24 6.38
N ASP A 8 -15.52 -11.04 5.24
CA ASP A 8 -15.11 -11.62 3.95
C ASP A 8 -14.07 -10.79 3.20
N ASN A 9 -13.64 -9.65 3.75
CA ASN A 9 -12.61 -8.82 3.15
C ASN A 9 -11.23 -9.22 3.66
N TYR A 10 -10.34 -9.55 2.73
CA TYR A 10 -8.93 -9.81 2.99
C TYR A 10 -8.08 -8.68 2.45
N THR A 11 -7.15 -8.19 3.25
CA THR A 11 -6.17 -7.18 2.85
C THR A 11 -4.78 -7.75 3.01
N VAL A 12 -4.07 -7.94 1.90
CA VAL A 12 -2.64 -8.23 1.91
C VAL A 12 -1.92 -6.89 1.93
N LEU A 13 -1.26 -6.59 3.04
CA LEU A 13 -0.58 -5.32 3.28
C LEU A 13 0.94 -5.50 3.21
N PHE A 14 1.56 -4.87 2.23
CA PHE A 14 3.01 -4.73 2.15
C PHE A 14 3.40 -3.43 2.84
N VAL A 15 4.21 -3.54 3.89
CA VAL A 15 4.83 -2.39 4.57
C VAL A 15 6.32 -2.47 4.36
N ASP A 16 6.88 -1.48 3.68
CA ASP A 16 8.31 -1.36 3.43
C ASP A 16 8.88 -0.21 4.29
N PRO A 17 9.65 -0.49 5.36
CA PRO A 17 10.47 0.54 5.99
C PRO A 17 11.50 0.99 4.97
N LYS A 18 11.42 2.25 4.54
CA LYS A 18 12.27 2.78 3.48
C LYS A 18 13.74 2.47 3.79
N GLY A 19 14.32 1.54 3.05
CA GLY A 19 15.76 1.38 2.92
C GLY A 19 16.23 2.43 1.92
N THR A 20 16.82 3.51 2.44
CA THR A 20 17.80 4.47 1.89
C THR A 20 17.74 4.97 0.42
N GLU A 21 17.16 4.24 -0.55
CA GLU A 21 17.19 4.56 -1.98
C GLU A 21 15.82 4.95 -2.53
N HIS A 22 15.68 6.24 -2.84
CA HIS A 22 14.47 6.85 -3.40
C HIS A 22 13.98 6.17 -4.70
N THR A 23 14.90 5.76 -5.57
CA THR A 23 14.57 5.15 -6.87
C THR A 23 13.98 3.75 -6.73
N SER A 24 14.40 2.99 -5.72
CA SER A 24 13.87 1.64 -5.44
C SER A 24 12.41 1.71 -4.98
N ALA A 25 12.08 2.68 -4.13
CA ALA A 25 10.71 2.89 -3.63
C ALA A 25 9.73 3.27 -4.75
N MET A 26 10.13 4.14 -5.69
CA MET A 26 9.25 4.54 -6.81
C MET A 26 8.94 3.35 -7.72
N ARG A 27 9.94 2.55 -8.08
CA ARG A 27 9.76 1.34 -8.90
C ARG A 27 8.82 0.32 -8.25
N LYS A 28 8.87 0.18 -6.92
CA LYS A 28 7.93 -0.67 -6.17
C LYS A 28 6.49 -0.17 -6.28
N VAL A 29 6.29 1.15 -6.22
CA VAL A 29 4.95 1.73 -6.38
C VAL A 29 4.47 1.57 -7.82
N ASP A 30 5.28 1.89 -8.81
CA ASP A 30 4.87 1.76 -10.22
C ASP A 30 4.50 0.30 -10.55
N GLY A 31 5.28 -0.69 -10.06
CA GLY A 31 4.94 -2.11 -10.20
C GLY A 31 3.70 -2.53 -9.41
N TYR A 32 3.47 -1.96 -8.23
CA TYR A 32 2.23 -2.17 -7.48
C TYR A 32 1.01 -1.61 -8.23
N GLU A 33 1.12 -0.41 -8.81
CA GLU A 33 0.06 0.21 -9.59
C GLU A 33 -0.29 -0.64 -10.81
N GLU A 34 0.71 -1.11 -11.55
CA GLU A 34 0.51 -1.98 -12.72
C GLU A 34 -0.22 -3.29 -12.37
N LEU A 35 0.11 -3.91 -11.23
CA LEU A 35 -0.41 -5.23 -10.87
C LEU A 35 -1.76 -5.18 -10.11
N PHE A 36 -1.96 -4.13 -9.30
CA PHE A 36 -3.01 -4.10 -8.28
C PHE A 36 -3.91 -2.87 -8.34
N ILE A 37 -3.68 -1.91 -9.25
CA ILE A 37 -4.58 -0.78 -9.48
C ILE A 37 -5.21 -0.89 -10.88
N GLU A 38 -6.53 -0.83 -10.95
CA GLU A 38 -7.29 -0.87 -12.20
C GLU A 38 -8.29 0.29 -12.19
N ASN A 39 -8.28 1.13 -13.25
CA ASN A 39 -9.11 2.35 -13.33
C ASN A 39 -8.97 3.29 -12.12
N GLY A 40 -7.76 3.41 -11.55
CA GLY A 40 -7.49 4.26 -10.39
C GLY A 40 -8.06 3.72 -9.06
N LYS A 41 -8.54 2.47 -9.04
CA LYS A 41 -9.02 1.80 -7.83
C LYS A 41 -8.25 0.51 -7.58
N GLY A 42 -8.07 0.15 -6.31
CA GLY A 42 -7.47 -1.13 -5.94
C GLY A 42 -8.27 -2.30 -6.50
N LYS A 43 -7.60 -3.17 -7.24
CA LYS A 43 -8.18 -4.38 -7.82
C LYS A 43 -8.64 -5.29 -6.68
N ILE A 44 -9.89 -5.75 -6.79
CA ILE A 44 -10.48 -6.72 -5.85
C ILE A 44 -10.46 -8.08 -6.52
N PHE A 45 -9.73 -9.01 -5.94
CA PHE A 45 -9.69 -10.39 -6.37
C PHE A 45 -10.73 -11.17 -5.58
N ASN A 46 -11.74 -11.70 -6.27
CA ASN A 46 -12.73 -12.58 -5.65
C ASN A 46 -12.22 -14.02 -5.69
N HIS A 47 -12.01 -14.62 -4.52
CA HIS A 47 -11.55 -16.00 -4.42
C HIS A 47 -12.26 -16.73 -3.28
N ASN A 48 -12.96 -17.83 -3.57
CA ASN A 48 -13.71 -18.63 -2.59
C ASN A 48 -14.67 -17.80 -1.70
N GLY A 49 -15.35 -16.80 -2.28
CA GLY A 49 -16.26 -15.91 -1.54
C GLY A 49 -15.56 -14.77 -0.79
N PHE A 50 -14.22 -14.74 -0.77
CA PHE A 50 -13.45 -13.65 -0.17
C PHE A 50 -13.10 -12.55 -1.17
N ARG A 51 -13.18 -11.30 -0.71
CA ARG A 51 -12.73 -10.11 -1.44
C ARG A 51 -11.32 -9.76 -1.01
N VAL A 52 -10.33 -10.16 -1.79
CA VAL A 52 -8.91 -9.90 -1.51
C VAL A 52 -8.51 -8.59 -2.19
N LYS A 53 -7.97 -7.64 -1.41
CA LYS A 53 -7.29 -6.44 -1.92
C LYS A 53 -5.83 -6.45 -1.50
N VAL A 54 -4.96 -5.90 -2.34
CA VAL A 54 -3.54 -5.73 -2.02
C VAL A 54 -3.29 -4.24 -1.79
N ARG A 55 -2.58 -3.89 -0.71
CA ARG A 55 -2.14 -2.53 -0.42
C ARG A 55 -0.63 -2.50 -0.21
N LEU A 56 0.00 -1.45 -0.73
CA LEU A 56 1.41 -1.13 -0.50
C LEU A 56 1.49 0.16 0.33
N LEU A 57 2.30 0.14 1.39
CA LEU A 57 2.61 1.28 2.22
C LEU A 57 4.13 1.37 2.41
N LEU A 58 4.65 2.57 2.28
CA LEU A 58 6.05 2.93 2.40
C LEU A 58 6.24 3.78 3.64
N ARG A 59 7.03 3.29 4.59
CA ARG A 59 7.32 4.01 5.83
C ARG A 59 8.50 4.96 5.62
N THR A 60 8.30 6.23 5.92
CA THR A 60 9.34 7.28 5.93
C THR A 60 9.38 7.99 7.27
N LEU A 61 10.48 8.69 7.54
CA LEU A 61 10.58 9.63 8.65
C LEU A 61 9.81 10.92 8.35
N ASP A 62 9.64 11.25 7.08
CA ASP A 62 9.02 12.49 6.62
C ASP A 62 8.23 12.23 5.33
N ALA A 63 6.90 12.14 5.45
CA ALA A 63 6.01 11.88 4.32
C ALA A 63 5.79 13.12 3.44
N ALA A 64 6.05 14.32 3.97
CA ALA A 64 5.91 15.56 3.21
C ALA A 64 6.97 15.67 2.09
N LYS A 65 8.13 15.04 2.27
CA LYS A 65 9.21 14.95 1.27
C LYS A 65 8.93 13.94 0.15
N ALA A 66 7.83 13.21 0.18
CA ALA A 66 7.46 12.32 -0.92
C ALA A 66 6.98 13.12 -2.14
N PRO A 67 7.35 12.72 -3.38
CA PRO A 67 6.81 13.33 -4.58
C PRO A 67 5.28 13.18 -4.62
N GLU A 68 4.58 14.20 -5.13
CA GLU A 68 3.11 14.26 -5.07
C GLU A 68 2.40 13.01 -5.60
N LYS A 69 2.87 12.45 -6.73
CA LYS A 69 2.34 11.20 -7.31
C LYS A 69 2.31 10.06 -6.29
N TYR A 70 3.35 9.95 -5.46
CA TYR A 70 3.57 8.82 -4.59
C TYR A 70 3.09 9.05 -3.16
N LYS A 71 2.75 10.28 -2.76
CA LYS A 71 2.29 10.65 -1.40
C LYS A 71 1.25 9.71 -0.79
N PRO A 72 0.23 9.20 -1.53
CA PRO A 72 -0.77 8.30 -0.95
C PRO A 72 -0.21 6.98 -0.40
N TYR A 73 0.96 6.57 -0.87
CA TYR A 73 1.63 5.34 -0.45
C TYR A 73 2.57 5.55 0.72
N TRP A 74 2.88 6.80 1.10
CA TRP A 74 3.82 7.12 2.16
C TRP A 74 3.11 7.41 3.48
N PHE A 75 3.67 6.89 4.57
CA PHE A 75 3.22 7.22 5.92
C PHE A 75 4.41 7.39 6.87
N ASP A 76 4.25 8.31 7.81
CA ASP A 76 5.22 8.67 8.85
C ASP A 76 4.70 8.34 10.26
N ASN A 77 3.42 8.01 10.41
CA ASN A 77 2.82 7.57 11.68
C ASN A 77 1.98 6.29 11.49
N ILE A 78 2.30 5.25 12.26
CA ILE A 78 1.60 3.94 12.21
C ILE A 78 0.18 4.07 12.78
N GLU A 79 -0.03 4.86 13.82
CA GLU A 79 -1.34 5.03 14.46
C GLU A 79 -2.33 5.66 13.47
N LYS A 80 -1.93 6.78 12.86
CA LYS A 80 -2.72 7.45 11.82
C LYS A 80 -2.99 6.53 10.62
N MET A 81 -1.99 5.75 10.22
CA MET A 81 -2.16 4.75 9.16
C MET A 81 -3.23 3.71 9.51
N MET A 82 -3.29 3.25 10.76
CA MET A 82 -4.30 2.28 11.19
C MET A 82 -5.71 2.87 11.29
N GLU A 83 -5.85 4.18 11.54
CA GLU A 83 -7.16 4.86 11.52
C GLU A 83 -7.77 4.94 10.11
N GLU A 84 -6.94 5.01 9.06
CA GLU A 84 -7.39 5.10 7.66
C GLU A 84 -7.65 3.72 6.97
N MET A 85 -7.59 2.63 7.74
CA MET A 85 -7.69 1.24 7.24
C MET A 85 -9.06 0.58 7.41
#